data_AF-A0A6L3MJF2-F1
#
_entry.id   AF-A0A6L3MJF2-F1
#
_cell.length_a   1.000
_cell.length_b   1.000
_cell.length_c   1.000
_cell.angle_alpha   90.00
_cell.angle_beta   90.00
_cell.angle_gamma   90.00
#
_symmetry.space_group_name_H-M   'P 1'
#
loop_
_entity.id
_entity.type
_entity.pdbx_description
1 polymer ?
#
loop_
_entity_poly.entity_id
_entity_poly.type
_entity_poly.pdbx_seq_one_letter_code
_entity_poly.pdbx_strand_id
1 'polypeptide(L)'
;GTPNSSAIVTNVESTANVAAGSGSKISGLMYMEAGKTYTFSGVADDSLVINIGGKDVASGLWGTNSGKFSGSITPTVSGYYSIEIYHANQSGPGSYDVNLSVNGAPAQDLSTSGVPLYTGITDLTNAGVTVSDLHGSNGDGYYVGYKLNEGQ
;
A
#
# COMPACT_ATOMS: atom_id res chain seq x y z
N GLY A 1 7.19 15.97 -6.01
CA GLY A 1 7.68 17.16 -5.27
C GLY A 1 8.57 16.70 -4.13
N THR A 2 9.41 17.58 -3.60
CA THR A 2 10.20 17.28 -2.38
C THR A 2 9.27 17.28 -1.16
N PRO A 3 9.27 16.24 -0.33
CA PRO A 3 8.43 16.22 0.87
C PRO A 3 8.91 17.27 1.89
N ASN A 4 7.97 17.90 2.60
CA ASN A 4 8.28 18.83 3.69
C ASN A 4 8.64 18.11 5.01
N SER A 5 8.32 16.83 5.12
CA SER A 5 8.58 15.95 6.26
C SER A 5 8.54 14.48 5.83
N SER A 6 9.14 13.60 6.62
CA SER A 6 9.09 12.15 6.37
C SER A 6 9.11 11.41 7.70
N ALA A 7 8.33 10.34 7.79
CA ALA A 7 8.21 9.50 8.98
C ALA A 7 7.79 8.08 8.56
N ILE A 8 8.00 7.12 9.46
CA ILE A 8 7.40 5.78 9.36
C ILE A 8 6.01 5.86 9.99
N VAL A 9 5.00 5.35 9.30
CA VAL A 9 3.63 5.23 9.82
C VAL A 9 3.33 3.79 10.21
N THR A 10 2.57 3.61 11.28
CA THR A 10 2.12 2.29 11.73
C THR A 10 0.69 1.96 11.28
N ASN A 11 -0.05 2.94 10.77
CA ASN A 11 -1.35 2.75 10.10
C ASN A 11 -1.48 3.69 8.90
N VAL A 12 -2.29 3.31 7.91
CA VAL A 12 -2.62 4.15 6.75
C VAL A 12 -4.01 4.74 6.96
N GLU A 13 -4.09 5.62 7.95
CA GLU A 13 -5.30 6.29 8.38
C GLU A 13 -4.94 7.66 8.94
N SER A 14 -5.82 8.65 8.74
CA SER A 14 -5.76 9.92 9.45
C SER A 14 -6.51 9.83 10.80
N THR A 15 -5.80 9.94 11.93
CA THR A 15 -6.42 9.96 13.26
C THR A 15 -6.98 11.34 13.67
N ALA A 16 -6.73 12.35 12.85
CA ALA A 16 -7.25 13.71 12.97
C ALA A 16 -7.47 14.28 11.57
N ASN A 17 -8.19 15.40 11.47
CA ASN A 17 -8.43 16.08 10.21
C ASN A 17 -7.12 16.43 9.50
N VAL A 18 -7.04 16.10 8.21
CA VAL A 18 -5.97 16.55 7.33
C VAL A 18 -6.28 17.98 6.90
N ALA A 19 -5.29 18.89 6.98
CA ALA A 19 -5.47 20.28 6.59
C ALA A 19 -5.56 20.44 5.06
N ALA A 20 -6.29 21.46 4.59
CA ALA A 20 -6.38 21.79 3.17
C ALA A 20 -5.00 22.12 2.57
N GLY A 21 -4.80 21.76 1.30
CA GLY A 21 -3.52 21.92 0.60
C GLY A 21 -2.45 20.90 0.98
N SER A 22 -2.80 19.86 1.74
CA SER A 22 -1.86 18.79 2.14
C SER A 22 -1.81 17.68 1.10
N GLY A 23 -0.64 17.07 0.94
CA GLY A 23 -0.48 15.84 0.18
C GLY A 23 0.54 14.93 0.84
N SER A 24 0.33 13.62 0.71
CA SER A 24 1.22 12.60 1.25
C SER A 24 1.41 11.46 0.27
N LYS A 25 2.60 10.84 0.35
CA LYS A 25 2.89 9.54 -0.26
C LYS A 25 3.29 8.61 0.86
N ILE A 26 2.61 7.48 0.96
CA ILE A 26 3.01 6.35 1.81
C ILE A 26 3.50 5.27 0.88
N SER A 27 4.69 4.71 1.15
CA SER A 27 5.27 3.68 0.29
C SER A 27 6.00 2.61 1.08
N GLY A 28 6.05 1.41 0.52
CA GLY A 28 6.76 0.28 1.11
C GLY A 28 6.66 -0.96 0.22
N LEU A 29 6.81 -2.12 0.85
CA LEU A 29 6.62 -3.43 0.23
C LEU A 29 5.55 -4.22 0.99
N MET A 30 4.67 -4.88 0.25
CA MET A 30 3.67 -5.81 0.77
C MET A 30 3.95 -7.21 0.25
N TYR A 31 4.02 -8.21 1.14
CA TYR A 31 4.08 -9.60 0.68
C TYR A 31 2.71 -10.08 0.20
N MET A 32 2.63 -10.51 -1.05
CA MET A 32 1.41 -10.99 -1.67
C MET A 32 1.63 -12.37 -2.25
N GLU A 33 0.70 -13.30 -2.00
CA GLU A 33 0.76 -14.68 -2.49
C GLU A 33 0.00 -14.82 -3.81
N ALA A 34 0.60 -15.53 -4.77
CA ALA A 34 -0.02 -15.81 -6.05
C ALA A 34 -1.41 -16.42 -5.90
N GLY A 35 -2.37 -15.93 -6.69
CA GLY A 35 -3.74 -16.42 -6.72
C GLY A 35 -4.63 -15.97 -5.56
N LYS A 36 -4.10 -15.33 -4.51
CA LYS A 36 -4.94 -14.68 -3.49
C LYS A 36 -5.45 -13.34 -4.01
N THR A 37 -6.69 -13.01 -3.69
CA THR A 37 -7.28 -11.70 -4.02
C THR A 37 -7.13 -10.75 -2.85
N TYR A 38 -6.52 -9.60 -3.11
CA TYR A 38 -6.30 -8.53 -2.14
C TYR A 38 -7.22 -7.38 -2.53
N THR A 39 -8.22 -7.11 -1.70
CA THR A 39 -9.20 -6.05 -1.93
C THR A 39 -8.93 -4.90 -0.97
N PHE A 40 -8.50 -3.77 -1.52
CA PHE A 40 -8.34 -2.52 -0.79
C PHE A 40 -9.67 -1.79 -0.75
N SER A 41 -10.02 -1.22 0.39
CA SER A 41 -11.23 -0.42 0.56
C SER A 41 -11.04 0.66 1.62
N GLY A 42 -11.89 1.68 1.61
CA GLY A 42 -11.83 2.71 2.65
C GLY A 42 -12.50 3.99 2.20
N VAL A 43 -12.02 5.11 2.72
CA VAL A 43 -12.49 6.46 2.40
C VAL A 43 -11.32 7.38 2.09
N ALA A 44 -11.58 8.37 1.24
CA ALA A 44 -10.62 9.41 0.90
C ALA A 44 -11.33 10.76 0.76
N ASP A 45 -10.86 11.72 1.54
CA ASP A 45 -11.31 13.09 1.55
C ASP A 45 -10.07 14.02 1.62
N ASP A 46 -9.69 14.69 0.54
CA ASP A 46 -10.41 14.79 -0.75
C ASP A 46 -10.17 13.63 -1.72
N SER A 47 -8.97 13.05 -1.75
CA SER A 47 -8.63 12.05 -2.78
C SER A 47 -7.49 11.12 -2.39
N LEU A 48 -7.53 9.90 -2.92
CA LEU A 48 -6.50 8.89 -2.71
C LEU A 48 -6.39 7.95 -3.92
N VAL A 49 -5.18 7.51 -4.24
CA VAL A 49 -4.90 6.43 -5.20
C VAL A 49 -3.98 5.41 -4.53
N ILE A 50 -4.28 4.12 -4.70
CA ILE A 50 -3.43 3.00 -4.29
C ILE A 50 -2.84 2.37 -5.56
N ASN A 51 -1.52 2.31 -5.61
CA ASN A 51 -0.76 1.63 -6.63
C ASN A 51 -0.05 0.42 -6.02
N ILE A 52 -0.16 -0.74 -6.67
CA ILE A 52 0.51 -1.98 -6.29
C ILE A 52 1.33 -2.46 -7.48
N GLY A 53 2.64 -2.58 -7.31
CA GLY A 53 3.55 -3.09 -8.34
C GLY A 53 3.53 -2.30 -9.65
N GLY A 54 3.26 -0.99 -9.60
CA GLY A 54 3.15 -0.13 -10.79
C GLY A 54 1.75 -0.06 -11.41
N LYS A 55 0.73 -0.65 -10.78
CA LYS A 55 -0.66 -0.61 -11.25
C LYS A 55 -1.57 0.07 -10.23
N ASP A 56 -2.34 1.06 -10.68
CA ASP A 56 -3.42 1.64 -9.87
C ASP A 56 -4.52 0.60 -9.64
N VAL A 57 -4.76 0.24 -8.38
CA VAL A 57 -5.71 -0.81 -7.98
C VAL A 57 -7.01 -0.26 -7.41
N ALA A 58 -6.96 0.91 -6.77
CA ALA A 58 -8.12 1.55 -6.15
C ALA A 58 -7.91 3.07 -6.08
N SER A 59 -9.00 3.83 -6.13
CA SER A 59 -8.99 5.27 -5.96
C SER A 59 -10.27 5.78 -5.31
N GLY A 60 -10.15 6.76 -4.43
CA GLY A 60 -11.27 7.49 -3.85
C GLY A 60 -11.22 8.96 -4.22
N LEU A 61 -12.38 9.56 -4.44
CA LEU A 61 -12.57 11.01 -4.57
C LEU A 61 -13.76 11.40 -3.71
N TRP A 62 -13.63 12.38 -2.83
CA TRP A 62 -14.70 12.84 -1.94
C TRP A 62 -16.00 13.15 -2.67
N GLY A 63 -15.89 13.87 -3.80
CA GLY A 63 -17.03 14.19 -4.68
C GLY A 63 -17.72 12.97 -5.32
N THR A 64 -17.14 11.77 -5.19
CA THR A 64 -17.69 10.50 -5.69
C THR A 64 -17.97 9.55 -4.53
N ASN A 65 -19.23 9.16 -4.32
CA ASN A 65 -19.62 8.20 -3.27
C ASN A 65 -19.09 8.59 -1.86
N SER A 66 -18.95 9.89 -1.59
CA SER A 66 -18.38 10.41 -0.35
C SER A 66 -17.00 9.83 -0.04
N GLY A 67 -16.13 9.73 -1.06
CA GLY A 67 -14.75 9.25 -0.90
C GLY A 67 -14.59 7.75 -0.78
N LYS A 68 -15.69 6.99 -0.68
CA LYS A 68 -15.63 5.53 -0.52
C LYS A 68 -15.06 4.87 -1.76
N PHE A 69 -14.05 4.02 -1.56
CA PHE A 69 -13.42 3.26 -2.64
C PHE A 69 -13.36 1.77 -2.31
N SER A 70 -13.26 0.97 -3.38
CA SER A 70 -12.91 -0.44 -3.30
C SER A 70 -12.26 -0.87 -4.62
N GLY A 71 -11.22 -1.69 -4.55
CA GLY A 71 -10.53 -2.21 -5.72
C GLY A 71 -9.63 -3.38 -5.35
N SER A 72 -9.43 -4.30 -6.30
CA SER A 72 -8.77 -5.57 -6.02
C SER A 72 -7.64 -5.87 -7.00
N ILE A 73 -6.67 -6.64 -6.51
CA ILE A 73 -5.60 -7.23 -7.31
C ILE A 73 -5.39 -8.69 -6.90
N THR A 74 -5.08 -9.52 -7.89
CA THR A 74 -4.72 -10.93 -7.71
C THR A 74 -3.35 -11.13 -8.35
N PRO A 75 -2.24 -11.12 -7.58
CA PRO A 75 -0.91 -11.36 -8.13
C PRO A 75 -0.82 -12.76 -8.75
N THR A 76 -0.05 -12.89 -9.83
CA THR A 76 0.24 -14.18 -10.48
C THR A 76 1.51 -14.83 -9.95
N VAL A 77 2.35 -14.08 -9.24
CA VAL A 77 3.61 -14.53 -8.64
C VAL A 77 3.63 -14.12 -7.16
N SER A 78 4.01 -15.04 -6.28
CA SER A 78 4.20 -14.69 -4.86
C SER A 78 5.45 -13.84 -4.70
N GLY A 79 5.36 -12.74 -3.97
CA GLY A 79 6.49 -11.83 -3.81
C GLY A 79 6.17 -10.59 -2.99
N TYR A 80 7.17 -9.74 -2.85
CA TYR A 80 7.08 -8.44 -2.18
C TYR A 80 6.80 -7.37 -3.24
N TYR A 81 5.55 -6.94 -3.35
CA TYR A 81 5.11 -5.93 -4.32
C TYR A 81 5.33 -4.53 -3.74
N SER A 82 5.74 -3.57 -4.58
CA SER A 82 5.70 -2.17 -4.21
C SER A 82 4.25 -1.79 -3.88
N ILE A 83 4.07 -1.07 -2.78
CA ILE A 83 2.81 -0.42 -2.44
C ILE A 83 3.08 1.07 -2.35
N GLU A 84 2.28 1.86 -3.06
CA GLU A 84 2.31 3.30 -3.01
C GLU A 84 0.89 3.83 -2.83
N ILE A 85 0.70 4.73 -1.88
CA ILE A 85 -0.57 5.36 -1.58
C ILE A 85 -0.37 6.86 -1.64
N TYR A 86 -1.02 7.48 -2.62
CA TYR A 86 -1.00 8.91 -2.84
C TYR A 86 -2.28 9.48 -2.29
N HIS A 87 -2.18 10.43 -1.36
CA HIS A 87 -3.32 11.13 -0.78
C HIS A 87 -3.17 12.63 -0.98
N ALA A 88 -4.26 13.31 -1.30
CA ALA A 88 -4.31 14.76 -1.39
C ALA A 88 -5.62 15.29 -0.79
N ASN A 89 -5.48 16.30 0.05
CA ASN A 89 -6.60 17.07 0.60
C ASN A 89 -6.53 18.51 0.05
N GLN A 90 -7.43 18.84 -0.87
CA GLN A 90 -7.45 20.10 -1.60
C GLN A 90 -8.15 21.20 -0.81
N SER A 91 -9.28 20.91 -0.16
CA SER A 91 -10.17 21.91 0.42
C SER A 91 -10.82 21.44 1.71
N GLY A 92 -10.90 22.35 2.69
CA GLY A 92 -11.50 22.04 3.98
C GLY A 92 -10.73 20.98 4.78
N PRO A 93 -11.29 20.56 5.93
CA PRO A 93 -10.76 19.42 6.68
C PRO A 93 -11.08 18.12 5.94
N GLY A 94 -10.05 17.31 5.66
CA GLY A 94 -10.18 16.00 5.01
C GLY A 94 -9.80 14.84 5.93
N SER A 95 -9.91 13.61 5.42
CA SER A 95 -9.55 12.38 6.12
C SER A 95 -9.32 11.23 5.14
N TYR A 96 -8.58 10.21 5.56
CA TYR A 96 -8.43 8.99 4.78
C TYR A 96 -8.28 7.78 5.68
N ASP A 97 -8.69 6.63 5.16
CA ASP A 97 -8.52 5.33 5.79
C ASP A 97 -8.36 4.25 4.71
N VAL A 98 -7.45 3.30 4.93
CA VAL A 98 -7.15 2.21 4.00
C VAL A 98 -7.21 0.87 4.73
N ASN A 99 -8.15 0.06 4.32
CA ASN A 99 -8.40 -1.29 4.78
C ASN A 99 -8.05 -2.32 3.71
N LEU A 100 -7.80 -3.55 4.15
CA LEU A 100 -7.50 -4.69 3.32
C LEU A 100 -8.37 -5.89 3.69
N SER A 101 -8.93 -6.54 2.68
CA SER A 101 -9.54 -7.87 2.75
C SER A 101 -8.71 -8.84 1.90
N VAL A 102 -8.39 -10.01 2.45
CA VAL A 102 -7.68 -11.09 1.74
C VAL A 102 -8.64 -12.23 1.48
N ASN A 103 -8.81 -12.62 0.21
CA ASN A 103 -9.72 -13.68 -0.24
C ASN A 103 -11.17 -13.51 0.28
N GLY A 104 -11.65 -12.27 0.38
CA GLY A 104 -13.02 -11.99 0.84
C GLY A 104 -13.23 -12.16 2.35
N ALA A 105 -12.15 -12.30 3.14
CA ALA A 105 -12.22 -12.16 4.59
C ALA A 105 -12.73 -10.75 4.98
N PRO A 106 -13.22 -10.54 6.22
CA PRO A 106 -13.58 -9.20 6.68
C PRO A 106 -12.44 -8.21 6.48
N ALA A 107 -12.77 -7.00 6.00
CA ALA A 107 -11.78 -5.95 5.85
C ALA A 107 -11.29 -5.49 7.24
N GLN A 108 -9.98 -5.28 7.35
CA GLN A 108 -9.30 -4.75 8.53
C GLN A 108 -8.36 -3.63 8.09
N ASP A 109 -7.92 -2.77 9.01
CA ASP A 109 -6.90 -1.77 8.71
C ASP A 109 -5.72 -2.43 8.01
N LEU A 110 -5.15 -1.75 7.02
CA LEU A 110 -4.01 -2.27 6.26
C LEU A 110 -2.88 -2.77 7.19
N SER A 111 -2.64 -2.05 8.28
CA SER A 111 -1.65 -2.35 9.31
C SER A 111 -1.93 -3.60 10.15
N THR A 112 -3.19 -3.99 10.30
CA THR A 112 -3.61 -5.13 11.14
C THR A 112 -4.10 -6.33 10.35
N SER A 113 -4.16 -6.22 9.01
CA SER A 113 -4.59 -7.25 8.06
C SER A 113 -3.83 -8.60 8.12
N GLY A 114 -2.73 -8.68 8.87
CA GLY A 114 -1.87 -9.86 8.97
C GLY A 114 -0.95 -10.06 7.76
N VAL A 115 -1.02 -9.20 6.75
CA VAL A 115 -0.12 -9.22 5.60
C VAL A 115 1.22 -8.56 5.98
N PRO A 116 2.38 -9.21 5.73
CA PRO A 116 3.67 -8.60 6.01
C PRO A 116 3.90 -7.32 5.21
N LEU A 117 4.26 -6.24 5.91
CA LEU A 117 4.57 -4.93 5.38
C LEU A 117 5.99 -4.52 5.78
N TYR A 118 6.70 -3.87 4.86
CA TYR A 118 8.08 -3.42 5.03
C TYR A 118 8.26 -2.02 4.46
N THR A 119 9.16 -1.22 5.03
CA THR A 119 9.44 0.12 4.49
C THR A 119 10.34 0.07 3.24
N GLY A 120 11.06 -1.04 3.04
CA GLY A 120 11.86 -1.29 1.84
C GLY A 120 12.69 -2.57 1.93
N ILE A 121 13.56 -2.79 0.93
CA ILE A 121 14.39 -4.02 0.82
C ILE A 121 15.33 -4.18 2.03
N THR A 122 15.81 -3.07 2.60
CA THR A 122 16.67 -3.13 3.80
C THR A 122 15.99 -3.84 4.96
N ASP A 123 14.68 -3.64 5.16
CA ASP A 123 13.93 -4.35 6.20
C ASP A 123 13.82 -5.84 5.90
N LEU A 124 13.69 -6.23 4.62
CA LEU A 124 13.70 -7.63 4.20
C LEU A 124 15.04 -8.28 4.48
N THR A 125 16.15 -7.61 4.14
CA THR A 125 17.50 -8.09 4.44
C THR A 125 17.72 -8.24 5.94
N ASN A 126 17.27 -7.25 6.75
CA ASN A 126 17.34 -7.32 8.20
C ASN A 126 16.48 -8.45 8.79
N ALA A 127 15.38 -8.82 8.11
CA ALA A 127 14.55 -9.97 8.44
C ALA A 127 15.13 -11.31 7.92
N GLY A 128 16.33 -11.33 7.33
CA GLY A 128 16.99 -12.53 6.82
C GLY A 128 16.45 -13.02 5.48
N VAL A 129 15.72 -12.18 4.75
CA VAL A 129 15.17 -12.50 3.43
C VAL A 129 16.13 -12.04 2.35
N THR A 130 16.54 -12.97 1.47
CA THR A 130 17.19 -12.62 0.20
C THR A 130 16.13 -12.45 -0.86
N VAL A 131 16.28 -11.47 -1.74
CA VAL A 131 15.31 -11.21 -2.80
C VAL A 131 15.96 -11.24 -4.18
N SER A 132 15.15 -11.50 -5.21
CA SER A 132 15.54 -11.33 -6.62
C SER A 132 15.86 -9.87 -6.95
N ASP A 133 16.31 -9.64 -8.19
CA ASP A 133 16.20 -8.30 -8.79
C ASP A 133 14.74 -7.86 -8.88
N LEU A 134 14.52 -6.55 -9.02
CA LEU A 134 13.18 -5.98 -9.24
C LEU A 134 12.59 -6.52 -10.55
N HIS A 135 11.45 -7.20 -10.45
CA HIS A 135 10.61 -7.50 -11.61
C HIS A 135 9.69 -6.32 -11.88
N GLY A 136 10.22 -5.33 -12.60
CA GLY A 136 9.55 -4.07 -12.90
C GLY A 136 10.54 -2.96 -13.25
N SER A 137 10.19 -1.71 -12.98
CA SER A 137 11.02 -0.55 -13.31
C SER A 137 10.76 0.63 -12.40
N ASN A 138 11.76 1.48 -12.18
CA ASN A 138 11.63 2.73 -11.40
C ASN A 138 11.13 2.57 -9.95
N GLY A 139 11.39 1.40 -9.33
CA GLY A 139 10.91 1.08 -7.98
C GLY A 139 9.51 0.44 -7.96
N ASP A 140 8.82 0.41 -9.08
CA ASP A 140 7.54 -0.26 -9.25
C ASP A 140 7.72 -1.70 -9.72
N GLY A 141 7.00 -2.62 -9.09
CA GLY A 141 7.00 -4.03 -9.46
C GLY A 141 7.00 -4.92 -8.23
N TYR A 142 7.69 -6.06 -8.32
CA TYR A 142 7.81 -6.98 -7.21
C TYR A 142 9.18 -7.63 -7.13
N TYR A 143 9.49 -8.16 -5.94
CA TYR A 143 10.66 -8.98 -5.68
C TYR A 143 10.24 -10.39 -5.28
N VAL A 144 10.90 -11.42 -5.78
CA VAL A 144 10.72 -12.80 -5.32
C VAL A 144 11.61 -13.03 -4.10
N GLY A 145 11.04 -13.56 -3.01
CA GLY A 145 11.79 -13.88 -1.79
C GLY A 145 12.34 -15.30 -1.80
N TYR A 146 13.60 -15.46 -1.39
CA TYR A 146 14.26 -16.73 -1.12
C TYR A 146 14.56 -16.83 0.38
N LYS A 147 14.16 -17.93 1.01
CA LYS A 147 14.61 -18.22 2.37
C LYS A 147 16.07 -18.70 2.30
N LEU A 148 16.95 -18.14 3.14
CA LEU A 148 18.25 -18.76 3.44
C LEU A 148 17.96 -20.17 3.99
N ASN A 149 18.10 -21.21 3.15
CA ASN A 149 18.20 -22.65 3.46
C ASN A 149 17.69 -23.56 2.32
N GLU A 150 17.22 -23.02 1.20
CA GLU A 150 17.06 -23.81 -0.02
C GLU A 150 18.39 -23.80 -0.77
N GLY A 151 19.25 -24.78 -0.47
CA GLY A 151 20.56 -24.92 -1.10
C GLY A 151 20.45 -24.91 -2.63
N GLN A 152 21.41 -24.23 -3.28
CA GLN A 152 21.60 -24.28 -4.73
C GLN A 152 21.74 -25.72 -5.24
#